data_AF-A0A443QDZ5-F1
#
_entry.id   AF-A0A443QDZ5-F1
#
_cell.length_a   1.000
_cell.length_b   1.000
_cell.length_c   1.000
_cell.angle_alpha   90.00
_cell.angle_beta   90.00
_cell.angle_gamma   90.00
#
_symmetry.space_group_name_H-M   'P 1'
#
loop_
_entity.id
_entity.type
_entity.pdbx_description
1 polymer ?
#
loop_
_entity_poly.entity_id
_entity_poly.type
_entity_poly.pdbx_seq_one_letter_code
_entity_poly.pdbx_strand_id
1 'polypeptide(L)' 'MNICVFKVIIIFIAFAILVAGHGMLIDPPSRSTAWRFGFKTPINYNDNELYCGGFLMSF' A
#
# COMPACT_ATOMS: atom_id res chain seq x y z
N MET A 1 18.44 -32.96 -8.77
CA MET A 1 19.01 -31.80 -8.05
C MET A 1 18.62 -30.48 -8.71
N ASN A 2 18.96 -30.24 -9.98
CA ASN A 2 18.80 -28.94 -10.66
C ASN A 2 17.34 -28.46 -10.80
N ILE A 3 16.38 -29.37 -11.02
CA ILE A 3 14.96 -29.00 -11.20
C ILE A 3 14.33 -28.46 -9.91
N CYS A 4 14.73 -28.99 -8.74
CA CYS A 4 14.23 -28.51 -7.45
C CYS A 4 14.79 -27.12 -7.14
N VAL A 5 16.07 -26.89 -7.43
CA VAL A 5 16.71 -25.57 -7.24
C VAL A 5 16.05 -24.51 -8.12
N PHE A 6 15.77 -24.82 -9.40
CA PHE A 6 15.07 -23.90 -10.30
C PHE A 6 13.67 -23.53 -9.80
N LYS A 7 12.90 -24.50 -9.28
CA LYS A 7 11.57 -24.24 -8.72
C LYS A 7 11.61 -23.30 -7.51
N VAL A 8 12.58 -23.49 -6.61
CA VAL A 8 12.76 -22.63 -5.43
C VAL A 8 13.09 -21.21 -5.85
N ILE A 9 13.98 -21.03 -6.83
CA ILE A 9 14.34 -19.71 -7.35
C ILE A 9 13.11 -19.01 -7.95
N ILE A 10 12.31 -19.71 -8.75
CA ILE A 10 11.09 -19.14 -9.37
C ILE A 10 10.08 -18.71 -8.30
N ILE A 11 9.86 -19.51 -7.26
CA ILE A 11 8.95 -19.17 -6.16
C ILE A 11 9.44 -17.90 -5.44
N PHE A 12 10.74 -17.82 -5.16
CA PHE A 12 11.30 -16.66 -4.47
C PHE A 12 11.17 -15.36 -5.29
N ILE A 13 11.39 -15.46 -6.60
CA ILE A 13 11.19 -14.34 -7.54
C ILE A 13 9.71 -13.93 -7.59
N ALA A 14 8.78 -14.89 -7.64
CA ALA A 14 7.34 -14.61 -7.68
C ALA A 14 6.88 -13.84 -6.42
N PHE A 15 7.39 -14.22 -5.24
CA PHE A 15 7.10 -13.49 -4.00
C PHE A 15 7.71 -12.08 -3.99
N ALA A 16 8.91 -11.89 -4.55
CA ALA A 16 9.53 -10.58 -4.62
C ALA A 16 8.77 -9.59 -5.53
N ILE A 17 7.99 -10.09 -6.49
CA ILE A 17 7.19 -9.27 -7.42
C ILE A 17 5.84 -8.86 -6.81
N LEU A 18 5.37 -9.56 -5.77
CA LEU A 18 4.09 -9.25 -5.14
C LEU A 18 4.19 -7.96 -4.31
N VAL A 19 3.78 -6.84 -4.88
CA VAL A 19 3.74 -5.53 -4.21
C VAL A 19 2.30 -5.05 -4.07
N ALA A 20 1.86 -4.81 -2.83
CA ALA A 20 0.59 -4.14 -2.53
C ALA A 20 0.88 -2.66 -2.23
N GLY A 21 0.81 -1.81 -3.26
CA GLY A 21 1.08 -0.38 -3.14
C GLY A 21 -0.14 0.41 -2.66
N HIS A 22 -0.01 1.10 -1.53
CA HIS A 22 -0.94 2.12 -1.05
C HIS A 22 -0.28 3.50 -1.13
N GLY A 23 -1.07 4.54 -1.35
CA GLY A 23 -0.57 5.89 -1.61
C GLY A 23 -1.35 6.97 -0.88
N MET A 24 -0.66 8.05 -0.51
CA MET A 24 -1.25 9.25 0.07
C MET A 24 -0.59 10.50 -0.53
N LEU A 25 -1.34 11.60 -0.56
CA LEU A 25 -0.81 12.90 -0.99
C LEU A 25 -0.09 13.58 0.20
N ILE A 26 1.22 13.77 0.04
CA ILE A 26 2.10 14.35 1.06
C ILE A 26 2.30 15.86 0.86
N ASP A 27 2.42 16.31 -0.38
CA ASP A 27 2.68 17.72 -0.70
C ASP A 27 1.78 18.20 -1.85
N PRO A 28 0.84 19.13 -1.59
CA PRO A 28 0.42 19.59 -0.27
C PRO A 28 -0.27 18.44 0.50
N PRO A 29 -0.17 18.36 1.84
CA PRO A 29 -0.74 17.25 2.59
C PRO A 29 -2.26 17.19 2.41
N SER A 30 -2.80 16.01 2.06
CA SER A 30 -4.25 15.84 2.00
C SER A 30 -4.88 15.99 3.39
N ARG A 31 -6.20 16.24 3.43
CA ARG A 31 -6.98 16.34 4.67
C ARG A 31 -6.79 15.13 5.59
N SER A 32 -6.65 13.93 5.02
CA SER A 32 -6.45 12.69 5.77
C SER A 32 -5.04 12.55 6.35
N THR A 33 -4.05 13.16 5.72
CA THR A 33 -2.62 13.04 6.06
C THR A 33 -2.12 14.22 6.91
N ALA A 34 -2.86 15.33 6.92
CA ALA A 34 -2.48 16.58 7.57
C ALA A 34 -2.10 16.43 9.07
N TRP A 35 -2.71 15.49 9.79
CA TRP A 35 -2.38 15.24 11.20
C TRP A 35 -0.90 14.86 11.39
N ARG A 36 -0.26 14.22 10.40
CA ARG A 36 1.17 13.88 10.42
C ARG A 36 2.08 15.10 10.37
N PHE A 37 1.58 16.23 9.87
CA PHE A 37 2.30 17.49 9.69
C PHE A 37 1.92 18.55 10.73
N GLY A 38 1.25 18.15 11.83
CA GLY A 38 0.95 19.04 12.96
C GLY A 38 -0.33 19.87 12.81
N PHE A 39 -1.14 19.63 11.78
CA PHE A 39 -2.46 20.26 11.67
C PHE A 39 -3.42 19.72 12.74
N LYS A 40 -4.32 20.58 13.23
CA LYS A 40 -5.37 20.21 14.20
C LYS A 40 -6.52 19.45 13.52
N THR A 41 -6.22 18.29 12.95
CA THR A 41 -7.19 17.36 12.33
C THR A 41 -7.25 16.06 13.13
N PRO A 42 -8.38 15.33 13.12
CA PRO A 42 -8.43 13.99 13.70
C PRO A 42 -7.34 13.09 13.10
N ILE A 43 -6.76 12.22 13.94
CA ILE A 43 -5.73 11.27 13.51
C ILE A 43 -6.39 10.18 12.67
N ASN A 44 -5.87 9.96 11.46
CA ASN A 44 -6.27 8.85 10.60
C ASN A 44 -5.03 8.00 10.27
N TYR A 45 -4.90 6.85 10.95
CA TYR A 45 -3.80 5.91 10.69
C TYR A 45 -3.88 5.22 9.33
N ASN A 46 -5.04 5.28 8.67
CA ASN A 46 -5.33 4.66 7.37
C ASN A 46 -5.40 5.70 6.24
N ASP A 47 -4.59 6.75 6.35
CA ASP A 47 -4.58 7.89 5.42
C ASP A 47 -4.02 7.57 4.02
N ASN A 48 -3.42 6.40 3.86
CA ASN A 48 -2.92 5.80 2.63
C ASN A 48 -3.92 4.86 1.92
N GLU A 49 -5.09 4.61 2.53
CA GLU A 49 -6.09 3.65 2.06
C GLU A 49 -7.38 4.33 1.57
N LEU A 50 -7.26 5.52 0.98
CA LEU A 50 -8.40 6.27 0.43
C LEU A 50 -8.80 5.81 -0.98
N TYR A 51 -9.11 4.52 -1.14
CA TYR A 51 -9.48 3.87 -2.41
C TYR A 51 -11.01 3.80 -2.64
N CYS A 52 -11.75 4.84 -2.25
CA CYS A 52 -13.21 4.93 -2.43
C CYS A 52 -14.05 3.85 -1.70
N GLY A 53 -13.57 3.35 -0.56
CA GLY A 53 -14.34 2.41 0.28
C GLY A 53 -14.18 0.92 -0.07
N GLY A 54 -13.35 0.59 -1.07
CA GLY A 54 -12.98 -0.79 -1.39
C GLY A 54 -13.26 -1.15 -2.83
N PHE A 55 -12.47 -2.07 -3.38
CA PHE A 55 -12.71 -2.64 -4.70
C PHE A 55 -14.12 -3.24 -4.85
N LEU A 56 -14.71 -3.71 -3.76
CA LEU A 56 -16.06 -4.28 -3.73
C LEU A 56 -17.19 -3.22 -3.67
N MET A 57 -16.86 -1.97 -3.36
CA MET A 57 -17.83 -0.91 -3.01
C MET A 57 -17.79 0.29 -3.97
N SER A 58 -17.10 0.18 -5.10
CA SER A 58 -17.09 1.17 -6.18
C SER A 58 -18.30 0.95 -7.09
N PHE A 59 -19.41 1.67 -6.86
CA PHE A 59 -20.55 1.77 -7.78
C PHE A 59 -20.45 3.00 -8.68
#